data_AF-A0A124G439-F1
#
_entry.id   AF-A0A124G439-F1
#
_cell.length_a   1.000
_cell.length_b   1.000
_cell.length_c   1.000
_cell.angle_alpha   90.00
_cell.angle_beta   90.00
_cell.angle_gamma   90.00
#
_symmetry.space_group_name_H-M   'P 1'
#
loop_
_entity.id
_entity.type
_entity.pdbx_description
1 polymer ?
#
loop_
_entity_poly.entity_id
_entity_poly.type
_entity_poly.pdbx_seq_one_letter_code
_entity_poly.pdbx_strand_id
1 'polypeptide(L)'
;MKANFHLYPSKWGLTSPDTNIDHRRVPNLQVFFSRFGEELEISENPDVYLPGDIVTWDLGRGITHIGIVSNHYQKEIPLIVHNIGTGPKLENMLFNFEITGHYRYK
;
A
#
# COMPACT_ATOMS: atom_id res chain seq x y z
N MET A 1 -6.93 15.75 1.30
CA MET A 1 -6.86 15.64 2.78
C MET A 1 -7.43 16.84 3.52
N LYS A 2 -6.89 18.08 3.38
CA LYS A 2 -7.25 19.26 4.22
C LYS A 2 -8.75 19.45 4.54
N ALA A 3 -9.62 19.51 3.53
CA ALA A 3 -11.06 19.69 3.72
C ALA A 3 -11.78 18.47 4.34
N ASN A 4 -11.13 17.31 4.33
CA ASN A 4 -11.68 16.01 4.72
C ASN A 4 -10.78 15.31 5.77
N PHE A 5 -10.09 16.08 6.62
CA PHE A 5 -9.08 15.53 7.55
C PHE A 5 -9.67 14.46 8.48
N HIS A 6 -10.92 14.63 8.90
CA HIS A 6 -11.68 13.69 9.73
C HIS A 6 -11.90 12.30 9.09
N LEU A 7 -11.72 12.16 7.76
CA LEU A 7 -11.81 10.86 7.08
C LEU A 7 -10.51 10.05 7.15
N TYR A 8 -9.41 10.65 7.62
CA TYR A 8 -8.10 10.01 7.67
C TYR A 8 -7.79 9.50 9.08
N PRO A 9 -6.93 8.47 9.24
CA PRO A 9 -6.67 7.86 10.54
C PRO A 9 -6.10 8.84 11.58
N SER A 10 -6.73 8.91 12.75
CA SER A 10 -6.26 9.71 13.88
C SER A 10 -5.23 8.95 14.73
N LYS A 11 -4.12 8.51 14.12
CA LYS A 11 -3.07 7.70 14.79
C LYS A 11 -2.00 8.53 15.53
N TRP A 12 -1.90 9.84 15.23
CA TRP A 12 -0.77 10.68 15.67
C TRP A 12 -1.16 11.86 16.55
N GLY A 13 -2.40 11.91 17.06
CA GLY A 13 -2.89 13.01 17.91
C GLY A 13 -2.88 14.39 17.23
N LEU A 14 -2.84 14.43 15.90
CA LEU A 14 -2.81 15.67 15.13
C LEU A 14 -4.23 16.24 15.01
N THR A 15 -4.35 17.56 15.14
CA THR A 15 -5.61 18.30 14.96
C THR A 15 -5.77 18.89 13.55
N SER A 16 -4.74 18.79 12.72
CA SER A 16 -4.73 19.24 11.33
C SER A 16 -3.73 18.44 10.49
N PRO A 17 -3.80 18.49 9.15
CA PRO A 17 -2.85 17.80 8.28
C PRO A 17 -1.41 18.28 8.49
N ASP A 18 -0.47 17.36 8.38
CA ASP A 18 0.97 17.63 8.34
C ASP A 18 1.51 17.38 6.93
N THR A 19 1.74 18.49 6.21
CA THR A 19 2.20 18.48 4.82
C THR A 19 3.56 17.79 4.63
N ASN A 20 4.38 17.70 5.69
CA ASN A 20 5.72 17.12 5.60
C ASN A 20 5.70 15.58 5.57
N ILE A 21 4.63 14.95 6.05
CA ILE A 21 4.64 13.50 6.29
C ILE A 21 3.36 12.79 5.84
N ASP A 22 2.23 13.48 5.72
CA ASP A 22 0.96 12.80 5.43
C ASP A 22 0.95 12.07 4.10
N HIS A 23 1.68 12.58 3.10
CA HIS A 23 1.81 11.99 1.77
C HIS A 23 2.64 10.69 1.75
N ARG A 24 3.38 10.37 2.83
CA ARG A 24 4.19 9.13 2.93
C ARG A 24 3.65 8.13 3.95
N ARG A 25 2.55 8.43 4.64
CA ARG A 25 1.93 7.54 5.63
C ARG A 25 1.02 6.53 4.93
N VAL A 26 1.36 5.25 4.97
CA VAL A 26 0.57 4.18 4.34
C VAL A 26 -0.92 4.23 4.73
N PRO A 27 -1.32 4.41 6.02
CA PRO A 27 -2.73 4.51 6.37
C PRO A 27 -3.46 5.69 5.70
N ASN A 28 -2.76 6.79 5.43
CA ASN A 28 -3.34 7.91 4.70
C ASN A 28 -3.46 7.59 3.20
N LEU A 29 -2.47 6.88 2.65
CA LEU A 29 -2.49 6.44 1.26
C LEU A 29 -3.60 5.42 1.00
N GLN A 30 -3.86 4.49 1.92
CA GLN A 30 -5.01 3.58 1.84
C GLN A 30 -6.32 4.35 1.70
N VAL A 31 -6.59 5.33 2.59
CA VAL A 31 -7.79 6.19 2.49
C VAL A 31 -7.81 6.99 1.17
N PHE A 32 -6.65 7.43 0.68
CA PHE A 32 -6.59 8.12 -0.61
C PHE A 32 -6.97 7.18 -1.76
N PHE A 33 -6.40 5.98 -1.84
CA PHE A 33 -6.68 5.02 -2.91
C PHE A 33 -8.11 4.49 -2.86
N SER A 34 -8.67 4.19 -1.68
CA SER A 34 -10.09 3.82 -1.55
C SER A 34 -11.05 4.93 -2.02
N ARG A 35 -10.63 6.20 -1.96
CA ARG A 35 -11.48 7.35 -2.35
C ARG A 35 -11.34 7.78 -3.80
N PHE A 36 -10.15 7.61 -4.37
CA PHE A 36 -9.80 8.18 -5.68
C PHE A 36 -9.29 7.14 -6.68
N GLY A 37 -9.18 5.88 -6.27
CA GLY A 37 -8.90 4.73 -7.12
C GLY A 37 -10.00 3.67 -7.00
N GLU A 38 -9.65 2.47 -7.40
CA GLU A 38 -10.44 1.26 -7.29
C GLU A 38 -9.86 0.38 -6.18
N GLU A 39 -10.70 -0.05 -5.23
CA GLU A 39 -10.34 -1.04 -4.23
C GLU A 39 -10.62 -2.43 -4.81
N LEU A 40 -9.58 -3.25 -4.87
CA LEU A 40 -9.58 -4.57 -5.48
C LEU A 40 -9.64 -5.66 -4.40
N GLU A 41 -10.02 -6.86 -4.81
CA GLU A 41 -10.07 -8.02 -3.91
C GLU A 41 -8.68 -8.39 -3.38
N ILE A 42 -8.59 -8.65 -2.06
CA ILE A 42 -7.43 -9.30 -1.45
C ILE A 42 -7.68 -10.81 -1.52
N SER A 43 -6.79 -11.53 -2.20
CA SER A 43 -6.92 -12.97 -2.47
C SER A 43 -5.59 -13.68 -2.27
N GLU A 44 -5.64 -14.99 -2.02
CA GLU A 44 -4.44 -15.84 -2.08
C GLU A 44 -4.08 -16.23 -3.53
N ASN A 45 -4.96 -15.94 -4.50
CA ASN A 45 -4.70 -16.17 -5.91
C ASN A 45 -3.77 -15.07 -6.47
N PRO A 46 -2.54 -15.38 -6.92
CA PRO A 46 -1.63 -14.37 -7.49
C PRO A 46 -2.16 -13.70 -8.76
N ASP A 47 -3.06 -14.35 -9.51
CA ASP A 47 -3.54 -13.85 -10.81
C ASP A 47 -4.39 -12.58 -10.72
N VAL A 48 -4.94 -12.27 -9.54
CA VAL A 48 -5.75 -11.05 -9.35
C VAL A 48 -4.88 -9.80 -9.21
N TYR A 49 -3.58 -9.97 -8.93
CA TYR A 49 -2.61 -8.89 -8.75
C TYR A 49 -1.93 -8.57 -10.09
N LEU A 50 -2.36 -7.50 -10.74
CA LEU A 50 -1.86 -7.14 -12.07
C LEU A 50 -0.78 -6.05 -11.99
N PRO A 51 0.13 -5.99 -12.98
CA PRO A 51 1.16 -4.96 -13.02
C PRO A 51 0.60 -3.54 -12.90
N GLY A 52 1.17 -2.75 -11.99
CA GLY A 52 0.71 -1.40 -11.67
C GLY A 52 -0.25 -1.32 -10.49
N ASP A 53 -0.78 -2.45 -10.00
CA ASP A 53 -1.58 -2.46 -8.78
C ASP A 53 -0.73 -2.09 -7.57
N ILE A 54 -1.38 -1.47 -6.59
CA ILE A 54 -0.77 -0.99 -5.36
C ILE A 54 -1.22 -1.92 -4.24
N VAL A 55 -0.27 -2.43 -3.48
CA VAL A 55 -0.54 -3.34 -2.36
C VAL A 55 0.06 -2.76 -1.08
N THR A 56 -0.67 -2.86 0.02
CA THR A 56 -0.21 -2.43 1.35
C THR A 56 -0.17 -3.61 2.31
N TRP A 57 0.79 -3.60 3.23
CA TRP A 57 1.00 -4.68 4.20
C TRP A 57 1.08 -4.17 5.64
N ASP A 58 0.70 -5.02 6.58
CA ASP A 58 1.16 -4.93 7.98
C ASP A 58 2.36 -5.87 8.17
N LEU A 59 3.52 -5.29 8.50
CA LEU A 59 4.75 -6.05 8.80
C LEU A 59 4.82 -6.51 10.25
N GLY A 60 3.76 -6.27 11.03
CA GLY A 60 3.68 -6.49 12.46
C GLY A 60 4.11 -5.28 13.28
N ARG A 61 3.66 -5.26 14.55
CA ARG A 61 4.00 -4.23 15.55
C ARG A 61 3.65 -2.79 15.12
N GLY A 62 2.65 -2.64 14.25
CA GLY A 62 2.20 -1.34 13.75
C GLY A 62 3.07 -0.75 12.63
N ILE A 63 3.95 -1.56 12.03
CA ILE A 63 4.79 -1.14 10.91
C ILE A 63 4.04 -1.45 9.61
N THR A 64 3.53 -0.40 8.97
CA THR A 64 2.83 -0.51 7.68
C THR A 64 3.80 -0.33 6.51
N HIS A 65 3.58 -1.06 5.42
CA HIS A 65 4.40 -0.99 4.21
C HIS A 65 3.55 -0.91 2.94
N ILE A 66 4.14 -0.48 1.83
CA ILE A 66 3.48 -0.29 0.53
C ILE A 66 4.43 -0.62 -0.62
N GLY A 67 3.87 -1.06 -1.74
CA GLY A 67 4.60 -1.46 -2.93
C GLY A 67 3.69 -1.54 -4.14
N ILE A 68 4.31 -1.75 -5.29
CA ILE A 68 3.62 -1.82 -6.59
C ILE A 68 3.89 -3.19 -7.20
N VAL A 69 2.86 -3.82 -7.72
CA VAL A 69 2.95 -5.07 -8.47
C VAL A 69 3.70 -4.82 -9.78
N SER A 70 4.77 -5.56 -10.02
CA SER A 70 5.54 -5.45 -11.26
C SER A 70 5.03 -6.40 -12.35
N ASN A 71 5.58 -6.27 -13.54
CA ASN A 71 5.42 -7.23 -14.64
C ASN A 71 6.49 -8.34 -14.65
N HIS A 72 7.27 -8.47 -13.57
CA HIS A 72 8.24 -9.56 -13.38
C HIS A 72 7.64 -10.60 -12.43
N TYR A 73 7.99 -11.87 -12.63
CA TYR A 73 7.40 -12.99 -11.90
C TYR A 73 8.48 -13.94 -11.39
N GLN A 74 8.21 -14.56 -10.25
CA GLN A 74 8.91 -15.75 -9.79
C GLN A 74 7.90 -16.89 -9.73
N LYS A 75 8.01 -17.84 -10.67
CA LYS A 75 6.93 -18.79 -10.98
C LYS A 75 5.67 -18.01 -11.39
N GLU A 76 4.56 -18.21 -10.69
CA GLU A 76 3.26 -17.58 -10.95
C GLU A 76 3.04 -16.32 -10.09
N ILE A 77 3.94 -16.00 -9.16
CA ILE A 77 3.77 -14.88 -8.23
C ILE A 77 4.46 -13.63 -8.81
N PRO A 78 3.74 -12.50 -8.97
CA PRO A 78 4.38 -11.26 -9.41
C PRO A 78 5.32 -10.71 -8.33
N LEU A 79 6.46 -10.21 -8.76
CA LEU A 79 7.42 -9.54 -7.90
C LEU A 79 6.92 -8.13 -7.56
N ILE A 80 7.27 -7.67 -6.36
CA ILE A 80 6.86 -6.36 -5.85
C ILE A 80 8.02 -5.39 -5.97
N VAL A 81 7.76 -4.21 -6.52
CA VAL A 81 8.63 -3.04 -6.41
C VAL A 81 8.31 -2.32 -5.11
N HIS A 82 9.28 -2.22 -4.21
CA HIS A 82 9.10 -1.56 -2.92
C HIS A 82 10.45 -1.07 -2.35
N ASN A 83 10.39 -0.32 -1.26
CA ASN A 83 11.60 0.09 -0.52
C ASN A 83 11.41 -0.16 0.97
N ILE A 84 11.83 -1.34 1.42
CA ILE A 84 11.91 -1.68 2.84
C ILE A 84 13.37 -1.57 3.30
N GLY A 85 13.74 -0.39 3.82
CA GLY A 85 15.08 -0.17 4.36
C GLY A 85 16.16 0.14 3.32
N THR A 86 16.92 -0.87 2.88
CA THR A 86 18.21 -0.71 2.15
C THR A 86 18.06 -0.32 0.68
N GLY A 87 17.11 0.54 0.35
CA GLY A 87 16.85 1.04 -0.99
C GLY A 87 15.74 0.30 -1.75
N PRO A 88 15.43 0.75 -2.97
CA PRO A 88 14.43 0.11 -3.82
C PRO A 88 14.84 -1.31 -4.18
N LYS A 89 13.86 -2.22 -4.11
CA LYS A 89 14.04 -3.63 -4.42
C LYS A 89 12.88 -4.15 -5.28
N LEU A 90 13.17 -5.24 -5.98
CA LEU A 90 12.21 -6.08 -6.68
C LEU A 90 12.26 -7.47 -6.05
N GLU A 91 11.32 -7.77 -5.14
CA GLU A 91 11.35 -9.00 -4.33
C GLU A 91 10.04 -9.78 -4.41
N ASN A 92 10.13 -11.10 -4.24
CA ASN A 92 8.98 -11.97 -4.08
C ASN A 92 8.46 -11.85 -2.64
N MET A 93 7.66 -10.81 -2.38
CA MET A 93 7.14 -10.52 -1.04
C MET A 93 5.63 -10.34 -0.95
N LEU A 94 4.89 -10.53 -2.05
CA LEU A 94 3.45 -10.27 -2.14
C LEU A 94 2.67 -10.91 -0.97
N PHE A 95 3.01 -12.16 -0.63
CA PHE A 95 2.34 -12.95 0.42
C PHE A 95 3.20 -13.19 1.67
N ASN A 96 4.30 -12.45 1.86
CA ASN A 96 5.18 -12.64 3.02
C ASN A 96 4.62 -12.01 4.31
N PHE A 97 3.66 -11.09 4.17
CA PHE A 97 3.05 -10.32 5.25
C PHE A 97 1.54 -10.18 5.01
N GLU A 98 0.82 -9.78 6.05
CA GLU A 98 -0.63 -9.55 5.95
C GLU A 98 -0.92 -8.42 4.96
N ILE A 99 -1.65 -8.72 3.89
CA ILE A 99 -2.13 -7.72 2.94
C ILE A 99 -3.27 -6.96 3.60
N THR A 100 -3.14 -5.64 3.69
CA THR A 100 -4.12 -4.74 4.31
C THR A 100 -4.86 -3.87 3.30
N GLY A 101 -4.50 -3.96 2.01
CA GLY A 101 -5.11 -3.19 0.94
C GLY A 101 -4.57 -3.59 -0.42
N HIS A 102 -5.45 -3.59 -1.41
CA HIS A 102 -5.14 -3.85 -2.81
C HIS A 102 -5.91 -2.84 -3.66
N TYR A 103 -5.20 -2.06 -4.48
CA TYR A 103 -5.77 -0.90 -5.17
C TYR A 103 -5.27 -0.76 -6.60
N ARG A 104 -6.09 -0.12 -7.43
CA ARG A 104 -5.68 0.40 -8.74
C ARG A 104 -5.99 1.89 -8.84
N TYR A 105 -5.00 2.67 -9.26
CA TYR A 105 -5.14 4.11 -9.45
C TYR A 105 -4.95 4.46 -10.93
N LYS A 106 -5.80 5.34 -11.47
CA LYS A 106 -5.78 5.79 -12.87
C LYS A 106 -5.64 7.30 -12.96
#